data_AF-A0A4P5RCS4-F1
#
_entry.id   AF-A0A4P5RCS4-F1
#
_cell.length_a   1.000
_cell.length_b   1.000
_cell.length_c   1.000
_cell.angle_alpha   90.00
_cell.angle_beta   90.00
_cell.angle_gamma   90.00
#
_symmetry.space_group_name_H-M   'P 1'
#
loop_
_entity.id
_entity.type
_entity.pdbx_description
1 polymer ?
#
loop_
_entity_poly.entity_id
_entity_poly.type
_entity_poly.pdbx_seq_one_letter_code
_entity_poly.pdbx_strand_id
1 'polypeptide(L)'
;MYKISIPLLVAGILTLGCDSSEQLARVEREVGDLKIEVFKLRRQMEDTQEVSKNEQKSDQDYRTQGRRFQADLQSTLSELTEVTKALNARLAVPSRTKSPEMSDDKASEDSIVLDRDRKPFILSNTSDANASGVSKIDESSFNAAVLDYNRGNYTVASTALKNYLEAYPSSPNKPSALFFLGLCSYNTKAFDSAQIIFEQIIREVPSSSQFLPAKLKRAQCLLRQNLKPAAIKAFRELAEGFAGTQESKIAQQELDDLGVS
;
A
#
# COMPACT_ATOMS: atom_id res chain seq x y z
N MET A 1 -37.34 46.36 69.13
CA MET A 1 -36.56 47.07 70.17
C MET A 1 -35.27 46.30 70.40
N TYR A 2 -34.10 46.95 70.13
CA TYR A 2 -32.74 46.67 70.67
C TYR A 2 -32.17 45.22 70.55
N LYS A 3 -31.03 44.90 69.92
CA LYS A 3 -29.66 45.38 70.17
C LYS A 3 -28.63 44.83 69.13
N ILE A 4 -27.69 45.70 68.70
CA ILE A 4 -26.19 45.56 68.76
C ILE A 4 -25.57 44.40 67.93
N SER A 5 -24.51 44.50 67.10
CA SER A 5 -23.42 45.45 66.88
C SER A 5 -22.79 45.14 65.51
N ILE A 6 -22.35 46.16 64.76
CA ILE A 6 -21.39 46.01 63.66
C ILE A 6 -20.06 46.59 64.17
N PRO A 7 -19.03 45.79 64.48
CA PRO A 7 -17.71 46.33 64.67
C PRO A 7 -17.05 46.45 63.29
N LEU A 8 -16.93 47.71 62.90
CA LEU A 8 -15.90 48.22 62.01
C LEU A 8 -14.54 47.70 62.49
N LEU A 9 -13.94 46.77 61.74
CA LEU A 9 -12.58 46.28 61.99
C LEU A 9 -11.66 46.79 60.87
N VAL A 10 -11.37 48.08 60.96
CA VAL A 10 -10.11 48.64 60.45
C VAL A 10 -9.06 48.28 61.49
N ALA A 11 -8.31 47.20 61.27
CA ALA A 11 -6.99 47.00 61.85
C ALA A 11 -6.33 45.74 61.26
N GLY A 12 -5.16 45.92 60.64
CA GLY A 12 -4.13 44.89 60.65
C GLY A 12 -3.89 44.12 59.35
N ILE A 13 -3.52 44.81 58.27
CA ILE A 13 -2.64 44.19 57.25
C ILE A 13 -1.45 45.11 57.00
N LEU A 14 -0.59 45.20 58.02
CA LEU A 14 0.78 45.69 57.89
C LEU A 14 1.66 44.88 58.85
N THR A 15 1.75 43.57 58.62
CA THR A 15 2.81 42.73 59.20
C THR A 15 3.04 41.50 58.31
N LEU A 16 4.28 41.37 57.82
CA LEU A 16 4.95 40.13 57.36
C LEU A 16 4.40 39.56 56.03
N GLY A 17 5.02 39.71 54.85
CA GLY A 17 6.44 39.89 54.58
C GLY A 17 7.26 38.58 54.68
N CYS A 18 6.68 37.40 54.46
CA CYS A 18 7.34 36.12 54.12
C CYS A 18 6.29 35.00 54.06
N ASP A 19 5.62 34.81 52.92
CA ASP A 19 4.94 33.54 52.56
C ASP A 19 4.58 33.54 51.07
N SER A 20 4.29 34.73 50.52
CA SER A 20 4.05 34.94 49.10
C SER A 20 5.27 34.67 48.22
N SER A 21 6.50 34.78 48.72
CA SER A 21 7.73 34.46 47.96
C SER A 21 7.91 32.96 47.73
N GLU A 22 7.55 32.11 48.70
CA GLU A 22 7.60 30.64 48.51
C GLU A 22 6.49 30.15 47.58
N GLN A 23 5.29 30.73 47.67
CA GLN A 23 4.19 30.41 46.76
C GLN A 23 4.46 30.90 45.32
N LEU A 24 5.05 32.09 45.14
CA LEU A 24 5.46 32.58 43.81
C LEU A 24 6.55 31.70 43.20
N ALA A 25 7.56 31.31 43.99
CA ALA A 25 8.66 30.47 43.51
C ALA A 25 8.21 29.04 43.16
N ARG A 26 7.16 28.52 43.80
CA ARG A 26 6.54 27.23 43.45
C ARG A 26 5.77 27.34 42.14
N VAL A 27 4.99 28.41 41.94
CA VAL A 27 4.24 28.66 40.70
C VAL A 27 5.18 28.94 39.53
N GLU A 28 6.27 29.68 39.71
CA GLU A 28 7.27 29.88 38.65
C GLU A 28 8.01 28.59 38.27
N ARG A 29 8.27 27.71 39.24
CA ARG A 29 8.81 26.36 38.96
C ARG A 29 7.82 25.49 38.21
N GLU A 30 6.56 25.43 38.64
CA GLU A 30 5.52 24.65 37.94
C GLU A 30 5.23 25.19 36.54
N VAL A 31 5.22 26.51 36.34
CA VAL A 31 5.09 27.14 35.01
C VAL A 31 6.35 26.93 34.17
N GLY A 32 7.53 26.89 34.78
CA GLY A 32 8.79 26.54 34.14
C GLY A 32 8.79 25.10 33.61
N ASP A 33 8.37 24.16 34.45
CA ASP A 33 8.26 22.75 34.08
C ASP A 33 7.16 22.51 33.03
N LEU A 34 5.98 23.14 33.17
CA LEU A 34 4.93 23.11 32.15
C LEU A 34 5.40 23.70 30.82
N LYS A 35 6.20 24.77 30.83
CA LYS A 35 6.77 25.35 29.60
C LYS A 35 7.74 24.40 28.92
N ILE A 36 8.58 23.71 29.69
CA ILE A 36 9.49 22.69 29.15
C ILE A 36 8.69 21.52 28.56
N GLU A 37 7.61 21.11 29.22
CA GLU A 37 6.77 20.01 28.76
C GLU A 37 5.97 20.39 27.51
N VAL A 38 5.38 21.58 27.45
CA VAL A 38 4.75 22.13 26.24
C VAL A 38 5.75 22.31 25.10
N PHE A 39 6.99 22.70 25.39
CA PHE A 39 8.05 22.81 24.39
C PHE A 39 8.47 21.44 23.85
N LYS A 40 8.58 20.42 24.72
CA LYS A 40 8.80 19.03 24.32
C LYS A 40 7.63 18.48 23.50
N LEU A 41 6.39 18.77 23.89
CA LEU A 41 5.19 18.36 23.16
C LEU A 41 5.11 19.01 21.79
N ARG A 42 5.38 20.32 21.69
CA ARG A 42 5.41 21.05 20.41
C ARG A 42 6.49 20.51 19.50
N ARG A 43 7.68 20.25 20.03
CA ARG A 43 8.77 19.64 19.26
C ARG A 43 8.41 18.22 18.78
N GLN A 44 7.82 17.38 19.64
CA GLN A 44 7.32 16.07 19.23
C GLN A 44 6.23 16.16 18.17
N MET A 45 5.34 17.14 18.25
CA MET A 45 4.30 17.38 17.25
C MET A 45 4.90 17.83 15.91
N GLU A 46 5.92 18.69 15.93
CA GLU A 46 6.61 19.20 14.75
C GLU A 46 7.43 18.09 14.04
N ASP A 47 8.17 17.29 14.82
CA ASP A 47 8.92 16.12 14.32
C ASP A 47 7.97 15.06 13.73
N THR A 48 6.82 14.80 14.38
CA THR A 48 5.81 13.88 13.86
C THR A 48 5.15 14.43 12.59
N GLN A 49 4.97 15.75 12.52
CA GLN A 49 4.35 16.40 11.37
C GLN A 49 5.26 16.39 10.14
N GLU A 50 6.57 16.58 10.29
CA GLU A 50 7.56 16.46 9.21
C GLU A 50 7.65 15.03 8.66
N VAL A 51 7.81 14.02 9.53
CA VAL A 51 7.83 12.60 9.13
C VAL A 51 6.52 12.21 8.43
N SER A 52 5.38 12.68 8.93
CA SER A 52 4.09 12.42 8.29
C SER A 52 3.94 13.08 6.92
N LYS A 53 4.57 14.24 6.66
CA LYS A 53 4.60 14.87 5.33
C LYS A 53 5.46 14.08 4.35
N ASN A 54 6.66 13.64 4.74
CA ASN A 54 7.54 12.84 3.88
C ASN A 54 6.89 11.51 3.50
N GLU A 55 6.26 10.84 4.48
CA GLU A 55 5.49 9.63 4.20
C GLU A 55 4.26 9.88 3.32
N GLN A 56 3.51 10.97 3.56
CA GLN A 56 2.35 11.30 2.75
C GLN A 56 2.74 11.65 1.31
N LYS A 57 3.92 12.27 1.11
CA LYS A 57 4.50 12.51 -0.20
C LYS A 57 4.90 11.20 -0.87
N SER A 58 5.55 10.29 -0.15
CA SER A 58 5.89 8.95 -0.62
C SER A 58 4.64 8.15 -1.02
N ASP A 59 3.60 8.14 -0.17
CA ASP A 59 2.32 7.48 -0.45
C ASP A 59 1.57 8.14 -1.61
N GLN A 60 1.64 9.46 -1.74
CA GLN A 60 1.09 10.20 -2.88
C GLN A 60 1.82 9.86 -4.18
N ASP A 61 3.14 9.70 -4.14
CA ASP A 61 3.94 9.30 -5.28
C ASP A 61 3.59 7.88 -5.71
N TYR A 62 3.41 6.94 -4.77
CA TYR A 62 2.94 5.58 -5.08
C TYR A 62 1.52 5.57 -5.63
N ARG A 63 0.59 6.37 -5.08
CA ARG A 63 -0.76 6.51 -5.63
C ARG A 63 -0.74 7.12 -7.02
N THR A 64 0.14 8.09 -7.25
CA THR A 64 0.27 8.75 -8.55
C THR A 64 0.90 7.82 -9.57
N GLN A 65 1.90 7.04 -9.17
CA GLN A 65 2.48 5.99 -9.99
C GLN A 65 1.45 4.90 -10.29
N GLY A 66 0.64 4.49 -9.32
CA GLY A 66 -0.49 3.57 -9.52
C GLY A 66 -1.52 4.12 -10.51
N ARG A 67 -1.83 5.43 -10.47
CA ARG A 67 -2.71 6.09 -11.45
C ARG A 67 -2.08 6.14 -12.85
N ARG A 68 -0.78 6.41 -12.95
CA ARG A 68 -0.06 6.42 -14.23
C ARG A 68 -0.03 5.03 -14.84
N PHE A 69 0.31 4.02 -14.03
CA PHE A 69 0.25 2.63 -14.43
C PHE A 69 -1.15 2.24 -14.90
N GLN A 70 -2.20 2.67 -14.19
CA GLN A 70 -3.59 2.45 -14.59
C GLN A 70 -3.94 3.13 -15.92
N ALA A 71 -3.43 4.34 -16.18
CA ALA A 71 -3.65 5.04 -17.44
C ALA A 71 -2.92 4.35 -18.61
N ASP A 72 -1.66 3.95 -18.41
CA ASP A 72 -0.86 3.25 -19.41
C ASP A 72 -1.51 1.91 -19.77
N LEU A 73 -1.91 1.16 -18.75
CA LEU A 73 -2.65 -0.08 -18.91
C LEU A 73 -3.98 0.09 -19.66
N GLN A 74 -4.76 1.12 -19.33
CA GLN A 74 -6.01 1.40 -20.03
C GLN A 74 -5.76 1.72 -21.51
N SER A 75 -4.66 2.40 -21.81
CA SER A 75 -4.20 2.63 -23.18
C SER A 75 -3.86 1.32 -23.88
N THR A 76 -3.07 0.45 -23.24
CA THR A 76 -2.70 -0.87 -23.79
C THR A 76 -3.92 -1.75 -24.03
N LEU A 77 -4.90 -1.77 -23.13
CA LEU A 77 -6.14 -2.50 -23.33
C LEU A 77 -6.92 -2.00 -24.55
N SER A 78 -6.99 -0.67 -24.73
CA SER A 78 -7.66 -0.07 -25.88
C SER A 78 -6.96 -0.44 -27.19
N GLU A 79 -5.64 -0.37 -27.22
CA GLU A 79 -4.82 -0.76 -28.38
C GLU A 79 -4.97 -2.26 -28.71
N LEU A 80 -4.96 -3.14 -27.71
CA LEU A 80 -5.19 -4.57 -27.93
C LEU A 80 -6.61 -4.87 -28.41
N THR A 81 -7.63 -4.15 -27.93
CA THR A 81 -9.00 -4.28 -28.46
C THR A 81 -9.08 -3.85 -29.92
N GLU A 82 -8.31 -2.85 -30.31
CA GLU A 82 -8.27 -2.38 -31.70
C GLU A 82 -7.55 -3.39 -32.61
N VAL A 83 -6.40 -3.91 -32.18
CA VAL A 83 -5.65 -4.95 -32.91
C VAL A 83 -6.49 -6.23 -33.05
N THR A 84 -7.17 -6.67 -31.99
CA THR A 84 -8.05 -7.84 -32.05
C THR A 84 -9.26 -7.62 -32.96
N LYS A 85 -9.87 -6.43 -32.95
CA LYS A 85 -10.95 -6.07 -33.88
C LYS A 85 -10.45 -6.08 -35.34
N ALA A 86 -9.26 -5.55 -35.60
CA ALA A 86 -8.64 -5.56 -36.93
C ALA A 86 -8.32 -6.98 -37.42
N LEU A 87 -7.82 -7.85 -36.54
CA LEU A 87 -7.58 -9.27 -36.84
C LEU A 87 -8.89 -10.02 -37.11
N ASN A 88 -9.92 -9.81 -36.28
CA ASN A 88 -11.22 -10.47 -36.45
C ASN A 88 -11.90 -10.02 -37.76
N ALA A 89 -11.78 -8.75 -38.13
CA ALA A 89 -12.27 -8.23 -39.42
C ALA A 89 -11.52 -8.83 -40.63
N ARG A 90 -10.23 -9.15 -40.49
CA ARG A 90 -9.45 -9.85 -41.53
C ARG A 90 -9.78 -11.34 -41.63
N LEU A 91 -10.19 -11.97 -40.54
CA LEU A 91 -10.63 -13.37 -40.49
C LEU A 91 -12.08 -13.56 -40.95
N ALA A 92 -12.90 -12.51 -40.89
CA ALA A 92 -14.25 -12.47 -41.46
C ALA A 92 -14.20 -12.40 -43.00
N VAL A 93 -13.74 -13.49 -43.64
CA VAL A 93 -13.94 -13.70 -45.08
C VAL A 93 -15.44 -13.95 -45.30
N PRO A 94 -16.15 -13.21 -46.17
CA PRO A 94 -17.51 -13.54 -46.52
C PRO A 94 -17.50 -14.82 -47.34
N SER A 95 -18.00 -15.90 -46.74
CA SER A 95 -18.38 -17.13 -47.44
C SER A 95 -19.50 -16.77 -48.42
N ARG A 96 -19.12 -16.39 -49.64
CA ARG A 96 -20.03 -16.29 -50.78
C ARG A 96 -20.53 -17.69 -51.10
N THR A 97 -21.69 -18.00 -50.55
CA THR A 97 -22.63 -18.99 -51.06
C THR A 97 -22.92 -18.69 -52.54
N LYS A 98 -22.51 -19.59 -53.43
CA LYS A 98 -23.19 -19.87 -54.69
C LYS A 98 -23.08 -21.38 -54.96
N SER A 99 -24.15 -22.11 -54.65
CA SER A 99 -24.55 -23.29 -55.43
C SER A 99 -25.12 -22.80 -56.78
N PRO A 100 -25.04 -23.59 -57.86
CA PRO A 100 -26.09 -24.57 -58.10
C PRO A 100 -25.65 -25.94 -58.67
N GLU A 101 -26.54 -26.91 -58.45
CA GLU A 101 -26.86 -28.10 -59.27
C GLU A 101 -25.97 -29.37 -59.29
N MET A 102 -26.52 -30.39 -58.60
CA MET A 102 -26.82 -31.78 -59.00
C MET A 102 -25.79 -32.64 -59.77
N SER A 103 -25.36 -33.73 -59.11
CA SER A 103 -25.57 -35.11 -59.61
C SER A 103 -25.22 -36.14 -58.54
N ASP A 104 -26.05 -37.18 -58.50
CA ASP A 104 -26.05 -38.46 -57.76
C ASP A 104 -24.73 -39.00 -57.19
N ASP A 105 -24.75 -39.59 -55.98
CA ASP A 105 -24.79 -41.05 -55.83
C ASP A 105 -24.84 -41.54 -54.35
N LYS A 106 -25.34 -42.77 -54.22
CA LYS A 106 -25.93 -43.47 -53.07
C LYS A 106 -25.02 -43.93 -51.91
N ALA A 107 -25.71 -44.21 -50.79
CA ALA A 107 -25.48 -45.27 -49.78
C ALA A 107 -24.30 -45.05 -48.80
N SER A 108 -24.34 -45.36 -47.50
CA SER A 108 -25.18 -46.28 -46.72
C SER A 108 -25.09 -45.90 -45.24
N GLU A 109 -26.10 -46.29 -44.47
CA GLU A 109 -26.24 -46.21 -43.01
C GLU A 109 -25.15 -47.00 -42.27
N ASP A 110 -24.70 -46.55 -41.09
CA ASP A 110 -24.62 -47.42 -39.91
C ASP A 110 -24.38 -46.67 -38.57
N SER A 111 -25.46 -46.61 -37.79
CA SER A 111 -25.62 -47.07 -36.40
C SER A 111 -24.54 -46.91 -35.30
N ILE A 112 -24.91 -46.14 -34.25
CA ILE A 112 -24.87 -46.41 -32.77
C ILE A 112 -23.50 -46.80 -32.15
N VAL A 113 -22.99 -46.15 -31.09
CA VAL A 113 -23.09 -46.61 -29.66
C VAL A 113 -22.71 -45.47 -28.69
N LEU A 114 -23.59 -45.24 -27.70
CA LEU A 114 -23.26 -44.55 -26.44
C LEU A 114 -22.39 -45.47 -25.57
N ASP A 115 -21.17 -45.05 -25.24
CA ASP A 115 -20.38 -45.69 -24.18
C ASP A 115 -20.21 -44.73 -23.00
N ARG A 116 -20.95 -45.01 -21.92
CA ARG A 116 -20.85 -44.39 -20.60
C ARG A 116 -19.86 -45.21 -19.78
N ASP A 117 -18.57 -44.89 -19.84
CA ASP A 117 -17.62 -45.22 -18.78
C ASP A 117 -16.29 -44.48 -18.99
N ARG A 118 -16.20 -43.24 -18.47
CA ARG A 118 -14.90 -42.60 -18.20
C ARG A 118 -14.90 -41.95 -16.82
N LYS A 119 -14.10 -42.56 -15.93
CA LYS A 119 -13.47 -41.91 -14.76
C LYS A 119 -12.98 -40.50 -15.15
N PRO A 120 -13.04 -39.52 -14.23
CA PRO A 120 -12.68 -38.14 -14.55
C PRO A 120 -11.25 -38.10 -15.09
N PHE A 121 -11.16 -37.67 -16.35
CA PHE A 121 -9.92 -37.37 -17.03
C PHE A 121 -9.30 -36.16 -16.32
N ILE A 122 -8.22 -36.39 -15.57
CA ILE A 122 -7.32 -35.32 -15.15
C ILE A 122 -6.77 -34.70 -16.44
N LEU A 123 -7.23 -33.49 -16.77
CA LEU A 123 -6.68 -32.70 -17.85
C LEU A 123 -5.29 -32.19 -17.43
N SER A 124 -4.29 -33.04 -17.64
CA SER A 124 -2.96 -32.57 -18.01
C SER A 124 -3.00 -32.14 -19.48
N ASN A 125 -2.34 -31.00 -19.76
CA ASN A 125 -2.08 -30.35 -21.05
C ASN A 125 -3.15 -29.36 -21.58
N THR A 126 -2.76 -28.08 -21.75
CA THR A 126 -2.05 -27.58 -22.94
C THR A 126 -1.58 -26.14 -22.72
N SER A 127 -0.30 -25.98 -22.37
CA SER A 127 0.59 -24.95 -22.94
C SER A 127 0.48 -25.06 -24.46
N ASP A 128 0.01 -24.09 -25.26
CA ASP A 128 0.53 -22.74 -25.44
C ASP A 128 -0.52 -21.77 -26.04
N ALA A 129 -1.82 -22.09 -25.94
CA ALA A 129 -2.90 -21.20 -26.44
C ALA A 129 -3.64 -20.45 -25.31
N ASN A 130 -3.40 -20.80 -24.04
CA ASN A 130 -4.08 -20.25 -22.87
C ASN A 130 -3.23 -19.24 -22.06
N ALA A 131 -1.94 -19.09 -22.38
CA ALA A 131 -1.04 -18.19 -21.64
C ALA A 131 -1.48 -16.72 -21.74
N SER A 132 -1.98 -16.28 -22.90
CA SER A 132 -2.48 -14.91 -23.10
C SER A 132 -3.86 -14.65 -22.48
N GLY A 133 -4.65 -15.70 -22.23
CA GLY A 133 -5.94 -15.59 -21.54
C GLY A 133 -5.74 -15.53 -20.02
N VAL A 134 -4.92 -16.44 -19.48
CA VAL A 134 -4.56 -16.47 -18.06
C VAL A 134 -3.80 -15.20 -17.66
N SER A 135 -2.87 -14.73 -18.51
CA SER A 135 -2.15 -13.46 -18.29
C SER A 135 -3.01 -12.19 -18.44
N LYS A 136 -4.24 -12.30 -18.95
CA LYS A 136 -5.19 -11.17 -18.97
C LYS A 136 -6.12 -11.21 -17.76
N ILE A 137 -6.48 -12.41 -17.30
CA ILE A 137 -7.32 -12.60 -16.12
C ILE A 137 -6.54 -12.26 -14.85
N ASP A 138 -5.25 -12.63 -14.77
CA ASP A 138 -4.39 -12.23 -13.65
C ASP A 138 -4.23 -10.69 -13.63
N GLU A 139 -3.88 -10.09 -14.75
CA GLU A 139 -3.73 -8.65 -14.91
C GLU A 139 -5.03 -7.93 -14.50
N SER A 140 -6.19 -8.33 -15.03
CA SER A 140 -7.48 -7.74 -14.64
C SER A 140 -7.76 -7.84 -13.13
N SER A 141 -7.46 -8.98 -12.51
CA SER A 141 -7.67 -9.20 -11.07
C SER A 141 -6.77 -8.31 -10.22
N PHE A 142 -5.49 -8.18 -10.61
CA PHE A 142 -4.54 -7.28 -9.96
C PHE A 142 -4.99 -5.82 -10.09
N ASN A 143 -5.40 -5.40 -11.28
CA ASN A 143 -5.79 -4.02 -11.57
C ASN A 143 -7.04 -3.58 -10.79
N ALA A 144 -8.02 -4.48 -10.64
CA ALA A 144 -9.18 -4.23 -9.81
C ALA A 144 -8.78 -3.97 -8.34
N ALA A 145 -7.86 -4.77 -7.80
CA ALA A 145 -7.39 -4.59 -6.44
C ALA A 145 -6.59 -3.28 -6.24
N VAL A 146 -5.77 -2.89 -7.22
CA VAL A 146 -5.06 -1.60 -7.21
C VAL A 146 -6.03 -0.42 -7.29
N LEU A 147 -7.11 -0.54 -8.05
CA LEU A 147 -8.17 0.48 -8.10
C LEU A 147 -8.83 0.66 -6.73
N ASP A 148 -9.10 -0.43 -6.02
CA ASP A 148 -9.62 -0.35 -4.64
C ASP A 148 -8.62 0.29 -3.69
N TYR A 149 -7.32 -0.03 -3.81
CA TYR A 149 -6.27 0.65 -3.04
C TYR A 149 -6.28 2.17 -3.30
N ASN A 150 -6.35 2.57 -4.57
CA ASN A 150 -6.36 3.98 -4.97
C ASN A 150 -7.61 4.72 -4.47
N ARG A 151 -8.73 4.01 -4.32
CA ARG A 151 -9.98 4.54 -3.72
C ARG A 151 -9.93 4.61 -2.19
N GLY A 152 -8.88 4.09 -1.56
CA GLY A 152 -8.74 4.01 -0.10
C GLY A 152 -9.44 2.79 0.51
N ASN A 153 -9.96 1.88 -0.30
CA ASN A 153 -10.63 0.66 0.14
C ASN A 153 -9.60 -0.42 0.53
N TYR A 154 -8.71 -0.13 1.48
CA TYR A 154 -7.55 -0.96 1.80
C TYR A 154 -7.91 -2.38 2.24
N THR A 155 -9.00 -2.57 2.98
CA THR A 155 -9.46 -3.90 3.40
C THR A 155 -9.91 -4.75 2.21
N VAL A 156 -10.68 -4.16 1.29
CA VAL A 156 -11.15 -4.83 0.06
C VAL A 156 -9.96 -5.16 -0.84
N ALA A 157 -9.09 -4.17 -1.08
CA ALA A 157 -7.86 -4.34 -1.86
C ALA A 157 -6.96 -5.43 -1.27
N SER A 158 -6.75 -5.46 0.05
CA SER A 158 -5.94 -6.48 0.71
C SER A 158 -6.49 -7.90 0.51
N THR A 159 -7.81 -8.05 0.53
CA THR A 159 -8.47 -9.34 0.31
C THR A 159 -8.31 -9.78 -1.14
N ALA A 160 -8.55 -8.87 -2.10
CA ALA A 160 -8.37 -9.15 -3.51
C ALA A 160 -6.91 -9.49 -3.87
N LEU A 161 -5.93 -8.79 -3.27
CA LEU A 161 -4.50 -9.05 -3.48
C LEU A 161 -4.06 -10.39 -2.90
N LYS A 162 -4.59 -10.80 -1.74
CA LYS A 162 -4.32 -12.14 -1.19
C LYS A 162 -4.83 -13.23 -2.12
N ASN A 163 -6.09 -13.11 -2.55
CA ASN A 163 -6.70 -14.06 -3.50
C ASN A 163 -5.91 -14.10 -4.82
N TYR A 164 -5.43 -12.94 -5.28
CA TYR A 164 -4.57 -12.84 -6.46
C TYR A 164 -3.26 -13.62 -6.30
N LEU A 165 -2.57 -13.45 -5.17
CA LEU A 165 -1.30 -14.11 -4.88
C LEU A 165 -1.45 -15.64 -4.73
N GLU A 166 -2.60 -16.08 -4.22
CA GLU A 166 -2.95 -17.51 -4.13
C GLU A 166 -3.29 -18.12 -5.49
N ALA A 167 -4.08 -17.40 -6.30
CA ALA A 167 -4.50 -17.87 -7.62
C ALA A 167 -3.37 -17.82 -8.66
N TYR A 168 -2.45 -16.85 -8.55
CA TYR A 168 -1.40 -16.59 -9.54
C TYR A 168 0.01 -16.48 -8.91
N PRO A 169 0.51 -17.54 -8.26
CA PRO A 169 1.77 -17.50 -7.50
C PRO A 169 3.03 -17.31 -8.38
N SER A 170 2.92 -17.54 -9.69
CA SER A 170 4.00 -17.37 -10.67
C SER A 170 3.81 -16.14 -11.56
N SER A 171 2.82 -15.29 -11.28
CA SER A 171 2.56 -14.10 -12.10
C SER A 171 3.74 -13.12 -12.05
N PRO A 172 4.09 -12.47 -13.18
CA PRO A 172 5.10 -11.40 -13.19
C PRO A 172 4.71 -10.23 -12.27
N ASN A 173 3.42 -10.03 -12.00
CA ASN A 173 2.92 -8.99 -11.11
C ASN A 173 2.98 -9.36 -9.61
N LYS A 174 3.43 -10.58 -9.26
CA LYS A 174 3.54 -11.01 -7.85
C LYS A 174 4.28 -10.00 -6.95
N PRO A 175 5.43 -9.42 -7.33
CA PRO A 175 6.13 -8.47 -6.47
C PRO A 175 5.33 -7.19 -6.26
N SER A 176 4.64 -6.72 -7.30
CA SER A 176 3.73 -5.57 -7.22
C SER A 176 2.52 -5.86 -6.34
N ALA A 177 1.92 -7.05 -6.46
CA ALA A 177 0.79 -7.47 -5.64
C ALA A 177 1.16 -7.58 -4.16
N LEU A 178 2.32 -8.18 -3.84
CA LEU A 178 2.88 -8.18 -2.48
C LEU A 178 3.10 -6.75 -1.98
N PHE A 179 3.64 -5.87 -2.81
CA PHE A 179 3.89 -4.48 -2.42
C PHE A 179 2.60 -3.74 -2.09
N PHE A 180 1.58 -3.83 -2.94
CA PHE A 180 0.27 -3.23 -2.65
C PHE A 180 -0.40 -3.85 -1.43
N LEU A 181 -0.20 -5.16 -1.17
CA LEU A 181 -0.73 -5.82 0.02
C LEU A 181 -0.05 -5.30 1.30
N GLY A 182 1.26 -5.10 1.24
CA GLY A 182 2.04 -4.44 2.28
C GLY A 182 1.57 -3.00 2.51
N LEU A 183 1.33 -2.23 1.45
CA LEU A 183 0.79 -0.87 1.54
C LEU A 183 -0.63 -0.85 2.13
N CYS A 184 -1.51 -1.78 1.76
CA CYS A 184 -2.83 -1.88 2.40
C CYS A 184 -2.69 -2.09 3.90
N SER A 185 -1.82 -3.02 4.31
CA SER A 185 -1.55 -3.29 5.72
C SER A 185 -0.99 -2.04 6.42
N TYR A 186 -0.03 -1.35 5.79
CA TYR A 186 0.53 -0.08 6.28
C TYR A 186 -0.52 1.00 6.49
N ASN A 187 -1.38 1.23 5.49
CA ASN A 187 -2.45 2.24 5.56
C ASN A 187 -3.52 1.90 6.60
N THR A 188 -3.75 0.61 6.87
CA THR A 188 -4.61 0.14 7.96
C THR A 188 -3.93 0.12 9.33
N LYS A 189 -2.69 0.62 9.44
CA LYS A 189 -1.85 0.64 10.64
C LYS A 189 -1.47 -0.76 11.17
N ALA A 190 -1.64 -1.80 10.37
CA ALA A 190 -1.17 -3.15 10.66
C ALA A 190 0.33 -3.27 10.33
N PHE A 191 1.18 -2.54 11.06
CA PHE A 191 2.59 -2.39 10.75
C PHE A 191 3.40 -3.69 10.89
N ASP A 192 3.01 -4.59 11.81
CA ASP A 192 3.65 -5.91 11.95
C ASP A 192 3.42 -6.76 10.69
N SER A 193 2.17 -6.81 10.22
CA SER A 193 1.82 -7.53 8.99
C SER A 193 2.50 -6.90 7.77
N ALA A 194 2.49 -5.57 7.67
CA ALA A 194 3.14 -4.84 6.59
C ALA A 194 4.65 -5.15 6.53
N GLN A 195 5.34 -5.13 7.67
CA GLN A 195 6.76 -5.46 7.75
C GLN A 195 7.04 -6.88 7.23
N ILE A 196 6.23 -7.87 7.61
CA ILE A 196 6.39 -9.26 7.16
C ILE A 196 6.23 -9.36 5.64
N ILE A 197 5.24 -8.67 5.07
CA ILE A 197 4.98 -8.69 3.63
C ILE A 197 6.13 -8.01 2.86
N PHE A 198 6.63 -6.87 3.33
CA PHE A 198 7.76 -6.21 2.69
C PHE A 198 9.06 -7.03 2.81
N GLU A 199 9.29 -7.68 3.96
CA GLU A 199 10.38 -8.66 4.13
C GLU A 199 10.28 -9.81 3.13
N GLN A 200 9.07 -10.27 2.82
CA GLN A 200 8.86 -11.31 1.82
C GLN A 200 9.39 -10.88 0.44
N ILE A 201 9.10 -9.66 0.00
CA ILE A 201 9.61 -9.12 -1.28
C ILE A 201 11.14 -9.09 -1.27
N ILE A 202 11.74 -8.63 -0.18
CA ILE A 202 13.19 -8.49 -0.03
C ILE A 202 13.90 -9.86 -0.11
N ARG A 203 13.31 -10.90 0.48
CA ARG A 203 13.90 -12.24 0.52
C ARG A 203 13.60 -13.08 -0.72
N GLU A 204 12.37 -13.03 -1.20
CA GLU A 204 11.91 -13.93 -2.27
C GLU A 204 12.07 -13.33 -3.66
N VAL A 205 12.04 -12.00 -3.79
CA VAL A 205 12.13 -11.33 -5.11
C VAL A 205 13.10 -10.14 -5.13
N PRO A 206 14.40 -10.38 -4.84
CA PRO A 206 15.40 -9.32 -4.72
C PRO A 206 15.71 -8.60 -6.05
N SER A 207 15.38 -9.21 -7.19
CA SER A 207 15.56 -8.62 -8.53
C SER A 207 14.39 -7.74 -8.99
N SER A 208 13.30 -7.68 -8.21
CA SER A 208 12.12 -6.90 -8.60
C SER A 208 12.33 -5.39 -8.45
N SER A 209 11.61 -4.59 -9.24
CA SER A 209 11.55 -3.13 -9.05
C SER A 209 11.02 -2.73 -7.67
N GLN A 210 10.31 -3.63 -7.00
CA GLN A 210 9.74 -3.40 -5.68
C GLN A 210 10.73 -3.64 -4.54
N PHE A 211 11.95 -4.11 -4.83
CA PHE A 211 12.95 -4.41 -3.81
C PHE A 211 13.32 -3.19 -2.96
N LEU A 212 13.72 -2.08 -3.58
CA LEU A 212 14.09 -0.86 -2.85
C LEU A 212 12.88 -0.19 -2.19
N PRO A 213 11.72 -0.01 -2.87
CA PRO A 213 10.50 0.46 -2.23
C PRO A 213 10.09 -0.38 -1.02
N ALA A 214 10.18 -1.71 -1.09
CA ALA A 214 9.84 -2.61 0.00
C ALA A 214 10.82 -2.45 1.18
N LYS A 215 12.13 -2.34 0.93
CA LYS A 215 13.12 -2.05 1.97
C LYS A 215 12.79 -0.75 2.71
N LEU A 216 12.48 0.31 1.96
CA LEU A 216 12.15 1.62 2.53
C LEU A 216 10.88 1.52 3.38
N LYS A 217 9.81 0.93 2.83
CA LYS A 217 8.54 0.77 3.55
C LYS A 217 8.65 -0.11 4.78
N ARG A 218 9.49 -1.16 4.75
CA ARG A 218 9.82 -1.97 5.93
C ARG A 218 10.51 -1.13 7.01
N ALA A 219 11.46 -0.28 6.65
CA ALA A 219 12.13 0.61 7.61
C ALA A 219 11.12 1.60 8.25
N GLN A 220 10.21 2.15 7.45
CA GLN A 220 9.11 2.99 7.94
C GLN A 220 8.17 2.21 8.88
N CYS A 221 7.86 0.93 8.58
CA CYS A 221 7.09 0.08 9.51
C CYS A 221 7.79 -0.07 10.87
N LEU A 222 9.11 -0.30 10.88
CA LEU A 222 9.89 -0.40 12.12
C LEU A 222 9.81 0.90 12.93
N LEU A 223 9.86 2.05 12.26
CA LEU A 223 9.72 3.35 12.92
C LEU A 223 8.32 3.50 13.54
N ARG A 224 7.27 3.13 12.80
CA ARG A 224 5.87 3.16 13.27
C ARG A 224 5.59 2.19 14.43
N GLN A 225 6.37 1.12 14.54
CA GLN A 225 6.34 0.19 15.68
C GLN A 225 7.15 0.69 16.89
N ASN A 226 7.68 1.90 16.87
CA ASN A 226 8.60 2.44 17.89
C ASN A 226 9.95 1.70 18.00
N LEU A 227 10.32 0.92 16.98
CA LEU A 227 11.62 0.21 16.92
C LEU A 227 12.69 1.11 16.27
N LYS A 228 12.88 2.31 16.83
CA LYS A 228 13.79 3.34 16.26
C LYS A 228 15.21 2.83 15.97
N PRO A 229 15.89 2.07 16.86
CA PRO A 229 17.22 1.54 16.56
C PRO A 229 17.27 0.62 15.32
N ALA A 230 16.24 -0.22 15.16
CA ALA A 230 16.13 -1.11 14.00
C ALA A 230 15.82 -0.32 12.72
N ALA A 231 14.96 0.70 12.81
CA ALA A 231 14.65 1.60 11.69
C ALA A 231 15.89 2.35 11.22
N ILE A 232 16.67 2.95 12.14
CA ILE A 232 17.93 3.65 11.81
C ILE A 232 18.89 2.74 11.08
N LYS A 233 19.08 1.50 11.58
CA LYS A 233 19.94 0.52 10.91
C LYS A 233 19.46 0.25 9.47
N ALA A 234 18.16 0.03 9.28
CA ALA A 234 17.59 -0.24 7.97
C ALA A 234 17.69 0.96 7.01
N PHE A 235 17.48 2.20 7.50
CA PHE A 235 17.65 3.40 6.69
C PHE A 235 19.12 3.63 6.32
N ARG A 236 20.06 3.37 7.23
CA ARG A 236 21.50 3.48 6.94
C ARG A 236 21.93 2.47 5.87
N GLU A 237 21.47 1.23 5.97
CA GLU A 237 21.70 0.21 4.93
C GLU A 237 21.18 0.65 3.56
N LEU A 238 20.06 1.39 3.50
CA LEU A 238 19.53 1.96 2.27
C LEU A 238 20.36 3.14 1.76
N ALA A 239 20.72 4.07 2.65
CA ALA A 239 21.48 5.26 2.32
C ALA A 239 22.87 4.89 1.77
N GLU A 240 23.59 4.01 2.47
CA GLU A 240 24.95 3.59 2.12
C GLU A 240 24.97 2.56 0.99
N GLY A 241 24.08 1.57 1.02
CA GLY A 241 24.10 0.45 0.09
C GLY A 241 23.52 0.76 -1.29
N PHE A 242 22.68 1.80 -1.42
CA PHE A 242 21.96 2.12 -2.64
C PHE A 242 22.02 3.62 -2.99
N ALA A 243 23.17 4.24 -2.75
CA ALA A 243 23.42 5.66 -3.00
C ALA A 243 22.97 6.10 -4.41
N GLY A 244 22.32 7.26 -4.50
CA GLY A 244 21.84 7.84 -5.75
C GLY A 244 20.42 7.43 -6.16
N THR A 245 19.84 6.40 -5.53
CA THR A 245 18.43 6.03 -5.72
C THR A 245 17.49 7.00 -5.00
N GLN A 246 16.22 7.04 -5.42
CA GLN A 246 15.22 7.86 -4.73
C GLN A 246 15.03 7.37 -3.30
N GLU A 247 15.04 6.06 -3.09
CA GLU A 247 14.87 5.42 -1.79
C GLU A 247 16.03 5.72 -0.84
N SER A 248 17.28 5.75 -1.33
CA SER A 248 18.45 6.18 -0.56
C SER A 248 18.35 7.65 -0.13
N LYS A 249 17.86 8.54 -1.00
CA LYS A 249 17.63 9.95 -0.64
C LYS A 249 16.55 10.10 0.44
N ILE A 250 15.45 9.36 0.31
CA ILE A 250 14.39 9.35 1.33
C ILE A 250 14.95 8.78 2.64
N ALA A 251 15.71 7.69 2.60
CA ALA A 251 16.33 7.10 3.78
C ALA A 251 17.30 8.07 4.47
N GLN A 252 18.09 8.83 3.71
CA GLN A 252 18.94 9.88 4.26
C GLN A 252 18.13 10.97 4.95
N GLN A 253 17.05 11.44 4.31
CA GLN A 253 16.16 12.43 4.89
C GLN A 253 15.53 11.93 6.21
N GLU A 254 15.08 10.68 6.25
CA GLU A 254 14.53 10.06 7.47
C GLU A 254 15.61 9.95 8.57
N LEU A 255 16.88 9.70 8.23
CA LEU A 255 17.98 9.74 9.20
C LEU A 255 18.22 11.16 9.73
N ASP A 256 18.13 12.17 8.86
CA ASP A 256 18.31 13.59 9.22
C ASP A 256 17.20 14.00 10.20
N ASP A 257 15.94 13.67 9.88
CA ASP A 257 14.76 13.93 10.70
C ASP A 257 14.84 13.21 12.07
N LEU A 258 15.50 12.05 12.12
CA LEU A 258 15.73 11.29 13.36
C LEU A 258 16.91 11.83 14.19
N GLY A 259 17.70 12.75 13.66
CA GLY A 259 18.86 13.40 14.28
C GLY A 259 20.11 12.51 14.37
N VAL A 260 20.30 11.60 13.40
CA VAL A 260 21.35 10.55 13.46
C VAL A 260 22.24 10.47 12.23
N SER A 261 22.19 11.48 11.36
CA SER A 261 22.95 11.59 10.12
C SER A 261 24.40 11.95 10.28
#